data_AF-A0A959C6C6-F1
#
_entry.id   AF-A0A959C6C6-F1
#
_cell.length_a   1.000
_cell.length_b   1.000
_cell.length_c   1.000
_cell.angle_alpha   90.00
_cell.angle_beta   90.00
_cell.angle_gamma   90.00
#
_symmetry.space_group_name_H-M   'P 1'
#
loop_
_entity.id
_entity.type
_entity.pdbx_description
1 polymer ?
#
loop_
_entity_poly.entity_id
_entity_poly.type
_entity_poly.pdbx_seq_one_letter_code
_entity_poly.pdbx_strand_id
1 'polypeptide(L)' 'MESLPLELGGSKKMGINEFLRLFNQFSKEEQIKIAEKIALQTFADRWALLDSALPDTDELTEEDIVLEVKATRDGEKETP' A
#
# COMPACT_ATOMS: atom_id res chain seq x y z
N MET A 1 6.27 32.91 -14.68
CA MET A 1 6.24 31.50 -14.22
C MET A 1 5.49 30.72 -15.27
N GLU A 2 6.20 29.93 -16.07
CA GLU A 2 5.56 29.03 -17.03
C GLU A 2 5.18 27.75 -16.30
N SER A 3 3.89 27.56 -16.10
CA SER A 3 3.31 26.30 -15.64
C SER A 3 3.40 25.28 -16.77
N LEU A 4 4.26 24.27 -16.61
CA LEU A 4 4.33 23.14 -17.54
C LEU A 4 3.04 22.31 -17.43
N PRO A 5 2.39 21.95 -18.55
CA PRO A 5 1.23 21.08 -18.54
C PRO A 5 1.68 19.65 -18.23
N LEU A 6 1.18 19.09 -17.13
CA LEU A 6 1.40 17.69 -16.75
C LEU A 6 0.43 16.80 -17.55
N GLU A 7 0.63 16.74 -18.87
CA GLU A 7 -0.05 15.77 -19.74
C GLU A 7 0.57 14.39 -19.47
N LEU A 8 0.11 13.68 -18.44
CA LEU A 8 0.36 12.25 -18.25
C LEU A 8 -0.48 11.43 -19.24
N GLY A 9 -0.35 11.75 -20.53
CA GLY A 9 -0.97 11.04 -21.64
C GLY A 9 -0.07 9.92 -22.13
N GLY A 10 -0.43 8.67 -21.80
CA GLY A 10 0.20 7.45 -22.33
C GLY A 10 1.05 6.73 -21.30
N SER A 11 0.50 5.69 -20.67
CA SER A 11 1.15 4.84 -19.67
C SER A 11 2.28 4.00 -20.28
N LYS A 12 3.39 4.64 -20.67
CA LYS A 12 4.62 3.93 -21.03
C LYS A 12 5.19 3.36 -19.73
N LYS A 13 5.19 2.03 -19.59
CA LYS A 13 5.77 1.35 -18.42
C LYS A 13 7.25 1.72 -18.33
N MET A 14 7.58 2.60 -17.40
CA MET A 14 8.96 3.00 -17.12
C MET A 14 9.67 1.86 -16.38
N GLY A 15 10.85 1.48 -16.86
CA GLY A 15 11.66 0.46 -16.18
C GLY A 15 12.29 0.99 -14.89
N ILE A 16 12.58 0.10 -13.94
CA ILE A 16 13.15 0.48 -12.63
C ILE A 16 14.45 1.28 -12.79
N ASN A 17 15.33 0.89 -13.71
CA ASN A 17 16.58 1.59 -13.95
C ASN A 17 16.38 3.02 -14.51
N GLU A 18 15.36 3.20 -15.33
CA GLU A 18 15.01 4.51 -15.89
C GLU A 18 14.40 5.42 -14.81
N PHE A 19 13.54 4.85 -13.96
CA PHE A 19 13.02 5.53 -12.77
C PHE A 19 14.15 5.96 -11.84
N LEU A 20 15.06 5.06 -11.47
CA LEU A 20 16.18 5.38 -10.57
C LEU A 20 17.08 6.46 -11.16
N ARG A 21 17.33 6.43 -12.47
CA ARG A 21 18.10 7.47 -13.15
C ARG A 21 17.44 8.84 -13.03
N LEU A 22 16.12 8.94 -13.22
CA LEU A 22 15.37 10.19 -13.10
C LEU A 22 15.24 10.63 -11.64
N PHE A 23 14.94 9.70 -10.74
CA PHE A 23 14.81 9.93 -9.30
C PHE A 23 16.08 10.51 -8.70
N ASN A 24 17.25 10.02 -9.13
CA ASN A 24 18.55 10.52 -8.66
C ASN A 24 18.92 11.92 -9.18
N GLN A 25 18.15 12.51 -10.11
CA GLN A 25 18.36 13.89 -10.57
C GLN A 25 17.78 14.92 -9.60
N PHE A 26 16.84 14.51 -8.74
CA PHE A 26 16.22 15.38 -7.74
C PHE A 26 17.13 15.57 -6.51
N SER A 27 16.93 16.67 -5.79
CA SER A 27 17.58 16.89 -4.49
C SER A 27 17.12 15.87 -3.46
N LYS A 28 17.84 15.75 -2.35
CA LYS A 28 17.49 14.80 -1.28
C LYS A 28 16.11 15.07 -0.66
N GLU A 29 15.75 16.34 -0.49
CA GLU A 29 14.43 16.73 0.03
C GLU A 29 13.30 16.37 -0.94
N GLU A 30 13.53 16.54 -2.24
CA GLU A 30 12.57 16.15 -3.28
C GLU A 30 12.45 14.63 -3.40
N GLN A 31 13.57 13.90 -3.30
CA GLN A 31 13.58 12.42 -3.26
C GLN A 31 12.72 11.90 -2.11
N ILE A 32 12.80 12.52 -0.93
CA ILE A 32 11.98 12.17 0.24
C ILE A 32 10.50 12.39 -0.06
N LYS A 33 10.12 13.57 -0.56
CA LYS A 33 8.72 13.88 -0.91
C LYS A 33 8.15 12.94 -1.97
N ILE A 34 8.96 12.56 -2.97
CA ILE A 34 8.57 11.59 -4.00
C ILE A 34 8.37 10.20 -3.37
N ALA A 35 9.28 9.77 -2.51
CA ALA A 35 9.17 8.49 -1.82
C ALA A 35 7.93 8.41 -0.90
N GLU A 36 7.64 9.47 -0.14
CA GLU A 36 6.44 9.57 0.69
C GLU A 36 5.17 9.48 -0.15
N LYS A 37 5.12 10.17 -1.29
CA LYS A 37 3.97 10.11 -2.19
C LYS A 37 3.77 8.71 -2.78
N ILE A 38 4.85 8.04 -3.18
CA ILE A 38 4.80 6.64 -3.66
C ILE A 38 4.31 5.71 -2.55
N ALA A 39 4.81 5.88 -1.33
CA ALA A 39 4.42 5.06 -0.19
C ALA A 39 2.93 5.22 0.13
N LEU A 40 2.40 6.45 0.16
CA LEU A 40 0.99 6.72 0.41
C LEU A 40 0.08 6.10 -0.66
N GLN A 41 0.43 6.26 -1.94
CA GLN A 41 -0.35 5.68 -3.04
C GLN A 41 -0.32 4.14 -2.98
N THR A 42 0.87 3.56 -2.77
CA THR A 42 1.04 2.11 -2.68
C THR A 42 0.33 1.54 -1.45
N PHE A 43 0.27 2.29 -0.36
CA PHE A 43 -0.46 1.90 0.84
C PHE A 43 -1.96 1.78 0.55
N ALA A 44 -2.56 2.80 -0.10
CA ALA A 44 -3.98 2.76 -0.46
C ALA A 44 -4.32 1.56 -1.36
N ASP A 45 -3.49 1.31 -2.39
CA ASP A 45 -3.72 0.21 -3.32
C ASP A 45 -3.57 -1.16 -2.64
N ARG A 46 -2.57 -1.32 -1.76
CA ARG A 46 -2.37 -2.55 -0.97
C ARG A 46 -3.46 -2.76 0.08
N TRP A 47 -3.93 -1.67 0.69
CA TRP A 47 -5.02 -1.71 1.65
C TRP A 47 -6.31 -2.15 0.98
N ALA A 48 -6.65 -1.58 -0.18
CA ALA A 48 -7.83 -1.99 -0.95
C ALA A 48 -7.76 -3.47 -1.37
N LEU A 49 -6.57 -3.96 -1.74
CA LEU A 49 -6.38 -5.38 -2.07
C LEU A 49 -6.57 -6.29 -0.85
N LEU A 50 -6.03 -5.90 0.32
CA LEU A 50 -6.24 -6.62 1.57
C LEU A 50 -7.73 -6.63 1.95
N ASP A 51 -8.37 -5.47 1.93
CA ASP A 51 -9.80 -5.29 2.24
C ASP A 51 -10.68 -6.16 1.34
N SER A 52 -10.40 -6.19 0.03
CA SER A 52 -11.10 -7.06 -0.92
C SER A 52 -10.85 -8.56 -0.74
N ALA A 53 -9.80 -8.94 -0.01
CA ALA A 53 -9.47 -10.33 0.29
C ALA A 53 -10.05 -10.79 1.65
N LEU A 54 -10.54 -9.86 2.46
CA LEU A 54 -11.24 -10.19 3.69
C LEU A 54 -12.66 -10.67 3.34
N PRO A 55 -13.19 -11.70 4.04
CA PRO A 55 -14.56 -12.12 3.86
C PRO A 55 -15.51 -10.99 4.26
N ASP A 56 -16.63 -10.85 3.53
CA ASP A 56 -17.66 -9.87 3.85
C ASP A 56 -18.12 -10.05 5.29
N THR A 57 -18.03 -8.99 6.10
CA THR A 57 -18.37 -9.04 7.54
C THR A 57 -19.84 -9.35 7.80
N ASP A 58 -20.69 -9.27 6.77
CA ASP A 58 -22.11 -9.62 6.84
C ASP A 58 -22.33 -11.15 6.84
N GLU A 59 -21.29 -11.95 6.54
CA GLU A 59 -21.30 -13.42 6.65
C GLU A 59 -20.63 -13.94 7.93
N LEU A 60 -20.01 -13.06 8.73
CA LEU A 60 -19.40 -13.43 10.00
C LEU A 60 -20.47 -13.44 11.10
N THR A 61 -20.79 -14.62 11.62
CA THR A 61 -21.68 -14.74 12.77
C THR A 61 -20.96 -14.35 14.07
N GLU A 62 -21.70 -13.99 15.12
CA GLU A 62 -21.10 -13.79 16.45
C GLU A 62 -20.28 -15.00 16.91
N GLU A 63 -20.66 -16.21 16.49
CA GLU A 63 -19.96 -17.44 16.82
C GLU A 63 -18.59 -17.52 16.14
N ASP A 64 -18.48 -17.09 14.88
CA ASP A 64 -17.21 -17.03 14.14
C ASP A 64 -16.24 -16.01 14.75
N ILE A 65 -16.76 -14.85 15.15
CA ILE A 65 -15.97 -13.81 15.83
C ILE A 65 -15.47 -14.33 17.19
N VAL A 66 -16.32 -15.00 17.97
CA VAL A 66 -15.94 -15.55 19.27
C VAL A 66 -14.93 -16.69 19.13
N LEU A 67 -15.02 -17.50 18.08
CA LEU A 67 -14.05 -18.55 17.78
C LEU A 67 -12.67 -17.97 17.45
N GLU A 68 -12.60 -16.96 16.59
CA GLU A 68 -11.33 -16.32 16.20
C GLU A 68 -10.65 -15.60 17.38
N VAL A 69 -11.44 -14.92 18.22
CA VAL A 69 -10.96 -14.27 19.46
C VAL A 69 -10.39 -15.29 20.44
N LYS A 70 -11.05 -16.44 20.59
CA LYS A 70 -10.54 -17.54 21.44
C LYS A 70 -9.28 -18.16 20.84
N ALA A 71 -9.26 -18.41 19.53
CA ALA A 71 -8.11 -18.98 18.82
C ALA A 71 -6.87 -18.08 18.92
N THR A 72 -7.03 -16.76 18.78
CA THR A 72 -5.94 -15.80 18.95
C THR A 72 -5.42 -15.79 20.40
N ARG A 73 -6.33 -15.74 21.38
CA ARG A 73 -5.99 -15.71 22.82
C ARG A 73 -5.31 -16.99 23.30
N ASP A 74 -5.69 -18.13 22.75
CA ASP A 74 -5.13 -19.43 23.13
C ASP A 74 -3.88 -19.77 22.28
N GLY A 75 -3.76 -19.24 21.06
CA GLY A 75 -2.55 -19.30 20.22
C GLY A 75 -1.37 -18.51 20.78
N GLU A 76 -1.60 -17.40 21.50
CA GLU A 76 -0.56 -16.68 22.25
C GLU A 76 -0.03 -17.46 23.47
N LYS A 77 -0.69 -18.55 23.89
CA LYS A 77 -0.24 -19.42 24.99
C LYS A 77 0.62 -20.60 24.56
N GLU A 78 0.71 -20.90 23.27
CA GLU A 78 1.57 -21.97 22.73
C GLU A 78 2.85 -21.43 22.08
N THR A 79 3.51 -20.48 22.74
CA THR A 79 4.95 -20.25 22.56
C THR A 79 5.66 -20.76 23.81
N PRO A 80 6.48 -21.83 23.74
CA PRO A 80 7.20 -22.39 24.89
C PRO A 80 8.22 -21.42 25.49
#